data_AF-A8M9D9-F1
#
_entry.id   AF-A8M9D9-F1
#
_cell.length_a   1.000
_cell.length_b   1.000
_cell.length_c   1.000
_cell.angle_alpha   90.00
_cell.angle_beta   90.00
_cell.angle_gamma   90.00
#
_symmetry.space_group_name_H-M   'P 1'
#
loop_
_entity.id
_entity.type
_entity.pdbx_description
1 polymer ?
#
loop_
_entity_poly.entity_id
_entity_poly.type
_entity_poly.pdbx_seq_one_letter_code
_entity_poly.pdbx_strand_id
1 'polypeptide(L)'
;MTENIPPEPLDIKDRIKKRMSTCSGPGCGNFAIWFGNELAKYLWNSWKGELRAQGIDWVDFLKMLSEYNSLIVSWAIKDELKWIELAGRLYEAIVKGSRRSDLTRFM
;
A
#
# COMPACT_ATOMS: atom_id res chain seq x y z
N MET A 1 -13.75 10.55 -9.42
CA MET A 1 -13.45 9.60 -8.31
C MET A 1 -11.96 9.66 -7.99
N THR A 2 -11.47 10.80 -7.51
CA THR A 2 -10.04 11.06 -7.25
C THR A 2 -9.77 11.62 -5.86
N GLU A 3 -10.81 11.97 -5.08
CA GLU A 3 -10.66 12.70 -3.82
C GLU A 3 -9.95 11.91 -2.71
N ASN A 4 -9.96 10.57 -2.76
CA ASN A 4 -9.38 9.73 -1.70
C ASN A 4 -8.04 9.08 -2.09
N ILE A 5 -7.51 9.44 -3.26
CA ILE A 5 -6.19 8.98 -3.70
C ILE A 5 -5.15 10.03 -3.35
N PRO A 6 -4.22 9.75 -2.43
CA PRO A 6 -3.16 10.70 -2.11
C PRO A 6 -2.24 10.89 -3.33
N PRO A 7 -1.50 12.01 -3.42
CA PRO A 7 -0.51 12.24 -4.49
C PRO A 7 0.51 11.10 -4.62
N GLU A 8 1.18 10.98 -5.76
CA GLU A 8 2.26 10.00 -5.90
C GLU A 8 3.44 10.39 -5.00
N PRO A 9 3.89 9.52 -4.07
CA PRO A 9 5.04 9.81 -3.23
C PRO A 9 6.33 9.50 -3.99
N LEU A 10 6.69 10.38 -4.94
CA LEU A 10 7.86 10.20 -5.81
C LEU A 10 9.15 10.05 -5.01
N ASP A 11 9.28 10.76 -3.89
CA ASP A 11 10.43 10.66 -2.99
C ASP A 11 10.58 9.25 -2.38
N ILE A 12 9.47 8.62 -1.99
CA ILE A 12 9.44 7.23 -1.49
C ILE A 12 9.79 6.27 -2.63
N LYS A 13 9.20 6.49 -3.82
CA LYS A 13 9.48 5.68 -5.00
C LYS A 13 10.97 5.68 -5.36
N ASP A 14 11.60 6.86 -5.35
CA ASP A 14 13.03 7.01 -5.63
C ASP A 14 13.90 6.29 -4.58
N ARG A 15 13.51 6.34 -3.31
CA ARG A 15 14.22 5.60 -2.24
C ARG A 15 14.08 4.09 -2.41
N ILE A 16 12.92 3.58 -2.82
CA ILE A 16 12.72 2.17 -3.15
C ILE A 16 13.64 1.77 -4.31
N LYS A 17 13.64 2.55 -5.41
CA LYS A 17 14.51 2.30 -6.57
C LYS A 17 15.99 2.32 -6.20
N LYS A 18 16.42 3.27 -5.37
CA LYS A 18 17.80 3.36 -4.89
C LYS A 18 18.20 2.11 -4.09
N ARG A 19 17.35 1.64 -3.17
CA ARG A 19 17.61 0.39 -2.43
C ARG A 19 17.73 -0.81 -3.35
N MET A 20 16.84 -0.92 -4.33
CA MET A 20 16.89 -1.97 -5.35
C MET A 20 18.18 -1.93 -6.17
N SER A 21 18.72 -0.75 -6.48
CA SER A 21 19.99 -0.65 -7.21
C SER A 21 21.21 -1.14 -6.43
N THR A 22 21.12 -1.19 -5.10
CA THR A 22 22.22 -1.56 -4.19
C THR A 22 22.11 -2.96 -3.62
N CYS A 23 21.07 -3.71 -3.98
CA CYS A 23 20.76 -5.00 -3.40
C CYS A 23 20.38 -5.99 -4.50
N SER A 24 20.78 -7.26 -4.33
CA SER A 24 20.55 -8.32 -5.31
C SER A 24 20.15 -9.60 -4.62
N GLY A 25 19.37 -10.42 -5.33
CA GLY A 25 18.97 -11.75 -4.88
C GLY A 25 17.55 -11.82 -4.31
N PRO A 26 17.13 -13.03 -3.89
CA PRO A 26 15.80 -13.27 -3.35
C PRO A 26 15.53 -12.38 -2.14
N GLY A 27 14.34 -11.77 -2.09
CA GLY A 27 13.92 -10.92 -0.97
C GLY A 27 14.32 -9.44 -1.09
N CYS A 28 15.15 -9.07 -2.07
CA CYS A 28 15.55 -7.67 -2.26
C CYS A 28 14.35 -6.73 -2.53
N GLY A 29 13.40 -7.19 -3.35
CA GLY A 29 12.15 -6.47 -3.62
C GLY A 29 11.36 -6.18 -2.34
N ASN A 30 11.17 -7.20 -1.50
CA ASN A 30 10.47 -7.05 -0.22
C ASN A 30 11.25 -6.11 0.72
N PHE A 31 12.57 -6.26 0.82
CA PHE A 31 13.39 -5.34 1.61
C PHE A 31 13.21 -3.88 1.15
N ALA A 32 13.29 -3.62 -0.15
CA ALA A 32 13.23 -2.27 -0.67
C ALA A 32 11.88 -1.58 -0.41
N ILE A 33 10.76 -2.30 -0.59
CA ILE A 33 9.41 -1.76 -0.40
C ILE A 33 9.03 -1.62 1.09
N TRP A 34 9.52 -2.50 1.95
CA TRP A 34 9.18 -2.52 3.39
C TRP A 34 10.15 -1.75 4.27
N PHE A 35 11.28 -1.28 3.74
CA PHE A 35 12.28 -0.55 4.52
C PHE A 35 11.66 0.67 5.22
N GLY A 36 11.75 0.68 6.56
CA GLY A 36 11.20 1.77 7.37
C GLY A 36 9.67 1.93 7.33
N ASN A 37 8.96 1.01 6.65
CA ASN A 37 7.53 1.08 6.37
C ASN A 37 7.11 2.41 5.73
N GLU A 38 7.96 3.02 4.89
CA GLU A 38 7.73 4.37 4.39
C GLU A 38 6.43 4.49 3.59
N LEU A 39 6.24 3.60 2.60
CA LEU A 39 5.01 3.58 1.79
C LEU A 39 3.79 3.26 2.65
N ALA A 40 3.90 2.28 3.55
CA ALA A 40 2.81 1.91 4.45
C ALA A 40 2.39 3.10 5.35
N LYS A 41 3.35 3.82 5.93
CA LYS A 41 3.09 5.01 6.76
C LYS A 41 2.42 6.13 5.95
N TYR A 42 2.86 6.34 4.71
CA TYR A 42 2.27 7.32 3.80
C TYR A 42 0.79 7.04 3.52
N LEU A 43 0.49 5.80 3.12
CA LEU A 43 -0.88 5.35 2.85
C LEU A 43 -1.74 5.39 4.12
N TRP A 44 -1.23 4.89 5.24
CA TRP A 44 -1.93 4.93 6.51
C TRP A 44 -2.26 6.36 6.94
N ASN A 45 -1.32 7.31 6.85
CA ASN A 45 -1.60 8.68 7.23
C ASN A 45 -2.72 9.31 6.39
N SER A 46 -2.88 8.87 5.16
CA SER A 46 -3.95 9.30 4.25
C SER A 46 -5.29 8.65 4.59
N TRP A 47 -5.31 7.38 5.01
CA TRP A 47 -6.54 6.59 5.13
C TRP A 47 -6.94 6.24 6.57
N LYS A 48 -6.11 6.53 7.58
CA LYS A 48 -6.30 6.11 8.98
C LYS A 48 -7.63 6.52 9.59
N GLY A 49 -8.21 7.64 9.17
CA GLY A 49 -9.52 8.08 9.66
C GLY A 49 -10.62 7.07 9.31
N GLU A 50 -10.67 6.67 8.04
CA GLU A 50 -11.64 5.70 7.53
C GLU A 50 -11.35 4.28 8.02
N LEU A 51 -10.07 3.90 8.11
CA LEU A 51 -9.66 2.58 8.60
C LEU A 51 -10.00 2.42 10.09
N ARG A 52 -9.70 3.42 10.91
CA ARG A 52 -10.03 3.38 12.35
C ARG A 52 -11.53 3.39 12.61
N ALA A 53 -12.31 4.09 11.79
CA ALA A 53 -13.77 4.05 11.86
C ALA A 53 -14.34 2.65 11.60
N GLN A 54 -13.56 1.75 10.99
CA GLN A 54 -13.90 0.36 10.72
C GLN A 54 -13.21 -0.62 11.68
N GLY A 55 -12.56 -0.12 12.74
CA GLY A 55 -11.84 -0.96 13.70
C GLY A 55 -10.51 -1.52 13.17
N ILE A 56 -10.02 -1.06 12.02
CA ILE A 56 -8.72 -1.48 11.48
C ILE A 56 -7.62 -0.66 12.14
N ASP A 57 -6.70 -1.35 12.81
CA ASP A 57 -5.52 -0.76 13.39
C ASP A 57 -4.31 -0.81 12.43
N TRP A 58 -3.17 -0.31 12.90
CA TRP A 58 -1.95 -0.27 12.11
C TRP A 58 -1.42 -1.66 11.75
N VAL A 59 -1.55 -2.64 12.66
CA VAL A 59 -1.04 -4.00 12.46
C VAL A 59 -1.89 -4.71 11.41
N ASP A 60 -3.20 -4.57 11.47
CA ASP A 60 -4.12 -5.14 10.49
C ASP A 60 -3.91 -4.51 9.11
N PHE A 61 -3.73 -3.19 9.05
CA PHE A 61 -3.38 -2.50 7.81
C PHE A 61 -2.10 -3.05 7.17
N LEU A 62 -1.03 -3.28 7.96
CA LEU A 62 0.21 -3.84 7.43
C LEU A 62 0.02 -5.25 6.86
N LYS A 63 -0.76 -6.10 7.54
CA LYS A 63 -1.10 -7.45 7.05
C LYS A 63 -1.83 -7.36 5.72
N MET A 64 -2.89 -6.56 5.64
CA MET A 64 -3.68 -6.38 4.41
C MET A 64 -2.81 -5.83 3.27
N LEU A 65 -1.98 -4.81 3.52
CA LEU A 65 -1.10 -4.24 2.51
C LEU A 65 -0.07 -5.25 1.97
N SER A 66 0.39 -6.18 2.81
CA SER A 66 1.36 -7.21 2.43
C SER A 66 0.87 -8.18 1.36
N GLU A 67 -0.45 -8.35 1.22
CA GLU A 67 -1.06 -9.16 0.17
C GLU A 67 -0.89 -8.54 -1.23
N TYR A 68 -0.53 -7.25 -1.31
CA TYR A 68 -0.40 -6.48 -2.55
C TYR A 68 1.05 -6.16 -2.94
N ASN A 69 2.04 -6.85 -2.37
CA ASN A 69 3.46 -6.64 -2.66
C ASN A 69 3.78 -6.67 -4.17
N SER A 70 3.13 -7.56 -4.93
CA SER A 70 3.33 -7.66 -6.38
C SER A 70 2.93 -6.38 -7.13
N LEU A 71 1.84 -5.72 -6.74
CA LEU A 71 1.39 -4.46 -7.32
C LEU A 71 2.36 -3.31 -6.97
N ILE A 72 2.84 -3.29 -5.73
CA ILE A 72 3.82 -2.29 -5.27
C ILE A 72 5.12 -2.44 -6.06
N VAL A 73 5.57 -3.68 -6.31
CA VAL A 73 6.73 -3.97 -7.17
C VAL A 73 6.51 -3.47 -8.60
N SER A 74 5.36 -3.75 -9.20
CA SER A 74 5.04 -3.27 -10.55
C SER A 74 5.04 -1.74 -10.65
N TRP A 75 4.60 -1.02 -9.61
CA TRP A 75 4.66 0.44 -9.58
C TRP A 75 6.06 1.00 -9.32
N ALA A 76 6.72 0.54 -8.26
CA ALA A 76 7.93 1.17 -7.75
C ALA A 76 9.20 0.73 -8.48
N ILE A 77 9.25 -0.53 -8.94
CA ILE A 77 10.48 -1.16 -9.43
C ILE A 77 10.42 -1.36 -10.94
N LYS A 78 9.28 -1.84 -11.46
CA LYS A 78 9.15 -2.16 -12.89
C LYS A 78 8.58 -1.02 -13.73
N ASP A 79 8.02 0.01 -13.11
CA ASP A 79 7.30 1.11 -13.76
C ASP A 79 6.17 0.63 -14.72
N GLU A 80 5.56 -0.53 -14.41
CA GLU A 80 4.49 -1.18 -15.18
C GLU A 80 3.08 -0.76 -14.71
N LEU A 81 2.97 -0.15 -13.53
CA LEU A 81 1.69 0.24 -12.92
C LEU A 81 1.74 1.72 -12.54
N LYS A 82 0.75 2.50 -12.96
CA LYS A 82 0.66 3.92 -12.60
C LYS A 82 0.23 4.08 -11.15
N TRP A 83 0.66 5.17 -10.50
CA TRP A 83 0.28 5.44 -9.11
C TRP A 83 -1.23 5.47 -8.89
N ILE A 84 -1.95 6.19 -9.75
CA ILE A 84 -3.42 6.29 -9.65
C ILE A 84 -4.10 4.92 -9.68
N GLU A 85 -3.55 3.97 -10.44
CA GLU A 85 -4.06 2.60 -10.55
C GLU A 85 -3.70 1.78 -9.31
N LEU A 86 -2.44 1.88 -8.82
CA LEU A 86 -2.02 1.22 -7.59
C LEU A 86 -2.84 1.69 -6.39
N ALA A 87 -2.82 3.00 -6.12
CA ALA A 87 -3.48 3.58 -4.98
C ALA A 87 -5.01 3.39 -5.04
N GLY A 88 -5.59 3.46 -6.25
CA GLY A 88 -7.00 3.12 -6.47
C GLY A 88 -7.33 1.69 -6.08
N ARG A 89 -6.56 0.71 -6.56
CA ARG A 89 -6.75 -0.71 -6.21
C ARG A 89 -6.57 -0.97 -4.71
N LEU A 90 -5.55 -0.38 -4.10
CA LEU A 90 -5.30 -0.50 -2.67
C LEU A 90 -6.43 0.12 -1.84
N TYR A 91 -6.92 1.30 -2.22
CA TYR A 91 -8.01 1.97 -1.51
C TYR A 91 -9.32 1.16 -1.61
N GLU A 92 -9.68 0.68 -2.80
CA GLU A 92 -10.86 -0.17 -2.98
C GLU A 92 -10.77 -1.47 -2.17
N ALA A 93 -9.59 -2.11 -2.14
CA ALA A 93 -9.45 -3.40 -1.47
C ALA A 93 -9.31 -3.27 0.06
N ILE A 94 -8.51 -2.32 0.55
CA ILE A 94 -8.15 -2.20 1.97
C ILE A 94 -9.13 -1.32 2.73
N VAL A 95 -9.59 -0.21 2.13
CA VAL A 95 -10.42 0.79 2.84
C VAL A 95 -11.91 0.57 2.60
N LYS A 96 -12.31 0.20 1.38
CA LYS A 96 -13.71 -0.13 1.06
C LYS A 96 -14.02 -1.61 1.21
N GLY A 97 -13.09 -2.50 0.87
CA GLY A 97 -13.26 -3.95 0.96
C GLY A 97 -13.46 -4.44 2.39
N SER A 98 -12.85 -3.77 3.37
CA SER A 98 -13.06 -4.02 4.80
C SER A 98 -14.51 -3.82 5.27
N ARG A 99 -15.26 -2.88 4.68
CA ARG A 99 -16.69 -2.70 5.00
C ARG A 99 -17.55 -3.89 4.59
N ARG A 100 -17.11 -4.71 3.63
CA ARG A 100 -17.91 -5.84 3.12
C ARG A 100 -17.82 -7.08 4.01
N SER A 101 -16.71 -7.30 4.72
CA SER A 101 -16.57 -8.46 5.61
C SER A 101 -17.43 -8.35 6.87
N ASP A 102 -17.70 -7.13 7.33
CA ASP A 102 -18.54 -6.92 8.52
C ASP A 102 -20.03 -7.18 8.24
N LEU A 103 -20.51 -6.91 7.03
CA LEU A 103 -21.91 -7.16 6.66
C LEU A 103 -22.26 -8.66 6.56
N THR A 104 -21.29 -9.51 6.24
CA THR A 104 -21.46 -10.98 6.24
C THR A 104 -21.35 -11.61 7.62
N ARG A 105 -21.01 -10.84 8.66
CA ARG A 105 -20.87 -11.35 10.03
C ARG A 105 -22.18 -11.28 10.84
N PHE A 106 -23.22 -10.65 10.28
CA PHE A 106 -24.53 -10.46 10.90
C PHE A 106 -25.70 -11.08 10.11
N MET A 107 -25.41 -11.92 9.11
CA MET A 107 -26.37 -12.82 8.45
C MET A 107 -26.05 -14.26 8.81
#